data_AF-A0A7W1NXA0-F1
#
_entry.id   AF-A0A7W1NXA0-F1
#
_cell.length_a   1.000
_cell.length_b   1.000
_cell.length_c   1.000
_cell.angle_alpha   90.00
_cell.angle_beta   90.00
_cell.angle_gamma   90.00
#
_symmetry.space_group_name_H-M   'P 1'
#
loop_
_entity.id
_entity.type
_entity.pdbx_description
1 polymer ?
#
loop_
_entity_poly.entity_id
_entity_poly.type
_entity_poly.pdbx_seq_one_letter_code
_entity_poly.pdbx_strand_id
1 'polypeptide(L)'
;MPFIEAPTTFYMGRRYDPNEHKLTDDIVYYDARDLVTHAIVVGMTGSGKTGLCITMLEEAILDNIPAIIIDPKGDITNLLLTFPDFKPSDFEPWINPDDARRAGLDTPAYAADVAAQWKDGLNNWGIVPDRLRWLKSIAKYSIYTPGSDAGLPISILASLAAPKEGWVGNEEVNREKISGIVTALLALIGMNVQPIKDKEHVIISNIFEYNWARGINLSLEDVIMQVQQPPFTKLGVLDIDAYMSEKARYKLAMELNNIVAAPSFQSWIQGEPLDIQNLLYQPNG
;
A
#
# COMPACT_ATOMS: atom_id res chain seq x y z
N MET A 1 -21.68 -6.17 29.14
CA MET A 1 -20.50 -7.01 29.47
C MET A 1 -19.28 -6.40 28.81
N PRO A 2 -18.05 -6.52 29.36
CA PRO A 2 -16.84 -6.25 28.58
C PRO A 2 -16.81 -7.19 27.36
N PHE A 3 -16.30 -6.69 26.22
CA PHE A 3 -16.16 -7.52 25.03
C PHE A 3 -15.03 -8.55 25.22
N ILE A 4 -15.06 -9.61 24.41
CA ILE A 4 -14.15 -10.74 24.49
C ILE A 4 -13.20 -10.65 23.30
N GLU A 5 -11.90 -10.72 23.57
CA GLU A 5 -10.88 -10.92 22.55
C GLU A 5 -10.87 -12.40 22.16
N ALA A 6 -11.16 -12.69 20.88
CA ALA A 6 -11.14 -14.04 20.34
C ALA A 6 -10.64 -14.01 18.89
N PRO A 7 -9.90 -15.04 18.43
CA PRO A 7 -9.45 -15.10 17.04
C PRO A 7 -10.60 -14.94 16.06
N THR A 8 -10.35 -14.30 14.93
CA THR A 8 -11.33 -14.04 13.86
C THR A 8 -12.58 -13.25 14.27
N THR A 9 -12.59 -12.63 15.46
CA THR A 9 -13.77 -11.96 16.02
C THR A 9 -13.50 -10.47 16.20
N PHE A 10 -13.74 -9.68 15.15
CA PHE A 10 -13.48 -8.25 15.17
C PHE A 10 -14.53 -7.52 16.00
N TYR A 11 -14.10 -6.73 17.00
CA TYR A 11 -14.99 -5.86 17.75
C TYR A 11 -15.39 -4.62 16.93
N MET A 12 -16.70 -4.44 16.71
CA MET A 12 -17.24 -3.36 15.87
C MET A 12 -18.09 -2.35 16.65
N GLY A 13 -18.01 -2.36 17.99
CA GLY A 13 -18.75 -1.45 18.84
C GLY A 13 -19.99 -2.10 19.47
N ARG A 14 -21.08 -1.31 19.60
CA ARG A 14 -22.33 -1.72 20.24
C ARG A 14 -23.53 -1.39 19.36
N ARG A 15 -24.60 -2.17 19.51
CA ARG A 15 -25.84 -1.94 18.76
C ARG A 15 -26.51 -0.65 19.22
N TYR A 16 -26.94 0.15 18.24
CA TYR A 16 -27.72 1.36 18.47
C TYR A 16 -29.21 1.04 18.33
N ASP A 17 -30.02 1.41 19.32
CA ASP A 17 -31.48 1.30 19.25
C ASP A 17 -32.07 2.59 18.65
N PRO A 18 -32.69 2.51 17.45
CA PRO A 18 -33.26 3.69 16.80
C PRO A 18 -34.55 4.20 17.45
N ASN A 19 -35.28 3.38 18.20
CA ASN A 19 -36.51 3.80 18.88
C ASN A 19 -36.20 4.54 20.18
N GLU A 20 -35.22 4.03 20.92
CA GLU A 20 -34.81 4.63 22.20
C GLU A 20 -33.71 5.69 22.04
N HIS A 21 -33.20 5.86 20.81
CA HIS A 21 -32.12 6.79 20.47
C HIS A 21 -30.88 6.66 21.37
N LYS A 22 -30.52 5.41 21.71
CA LYS A 22 -29.40 5.14 22.62
C LYS A 22 -28.62 3.91 22.20
N LEU A 23 -27.36 3.86 22.62
CA LEU A 23 -26.55 2.64 22.54
C LEU A 23 -27.08 1.63 23.54
N THR A 24 -27.15 0.38 23.11
CA THR A 24 -27.42 -0.78 23.96
C THR A 24 -26.11 -1.34 24.51
N ASP A 25 -26.20 -2.27 25.46
CA ASP A 25 -25.04 -3.03 25.95
C ASP A 25 -24.66 -4.22 25.04
N ASP A 26 -25.40 -4.43 23.95
CA ASP A 26 -25.17 -5.52 23.00
C ASP A 26 -23.96 -5.19 22.13
N ILE A 27 -22.90 -5.99 22.30
CA ILE A 27 -21.67 -5.87 21.50
C ILE A 27 -21.91 -6.41 20.09
N VAL A 28 -21.35 -5.73 19.11
CA VAL A 28 -21.33 -6.17 17.71
C VAL A 28 -19.95 -6.73 17.40
N TYR A 29 -19.91 -7.98 16.97
CA TYR A 29 -18.71 -8.59 16.42
C TYR A 29 -18.89 -8.87 14.92
N TYR A 30 -17.78 -8.87 14.20
CA TYR A 30 -17.70 -9.24 12.79
C TYR A 30 -16.75 -10.43 12.62
N ASP A 31 -17.15 -11.42 11.83
CA ASP A 31 -16.31 -12.59 11.55
C ASP A 31 -15.28 -12.24 10.48
N ALA A 32 -14.00 -12.18 10.86
CA ALA A 32 -12.91 -11.79 9.95
C ALA A 32 -12.80 -12.72 8.73
N ARG A 33 -13.30 -13.97 8.82
CA ARG A 33 -13.30 -14.92 7.70
C ARG A 33 -14.20 -14.48 6.55
N ASP A 34 -15.16 -13.60 6.80
CA ASP A 34 -16.00 -13.04 5.74
C ASP A 34 -15.22 -12.05 4.84
N LEU A 35 -14.04 -11.57 5.27
CA LEU A 35 -13.22 -10.62 4.49
C LEU A 35 -12.43 -11.27 3.35
N VAL A 36 -12.49 -12.60 3.18
CA VAL A 36 -11.78 -13.31 2.10
C VAL A 36 -12.42 -13.14 0.72
N THR A 37 -13.64 -12.59 0.64
CA THR A 37 -14.41 -12.45 -0.62
C THR A 37 -14.63 -11.00 -1.07
N HIS A 38 -13.85 -10.04 -0.56
CA HIS A 38 -13.95 -8.58 -0.74
C HIS A 38 -15.02 -7.92 0.14
N ALA A 39 -14.75 -6.67 0.54
CA ALA A 39 -15.66 -5.82 1.30
C ALA A 39 -15.73 -4.42 0.66
N ILE A 40 -16.89 -3.76 0.78
CA ILE A 40 -17.09 -2.40 0.29
C ILE A 40 -17.75 -1.58 1.41
N VAL A 41 -17.13 -0.46 1.79
CA VAL A 41 -17.68 0.50 2.76
C VAL A 41 -18.18 1.74 2.01
N VAL A 42 -19.48 2.02 2.11
CA VAL A 42 -20.13 3.17 1.45
C VAL A 42 -20.78 4.11 2.45
N GLY A 43 -20.85 5.40 2.12
CA GLY A 43 -21.42 6.43 2.99
C GLY A 43 -20.95 7.85 2.63
N MET A 44 -21.71 8.87 3.03
CA MET A 44 -21.38 10.28 2.78
C MET A 44 -20.18 10.77 3.62
N THR A 45 -19.58 11.91 3.31
CA THR A 45 -18.55 12.51 4.19
C THR A 45 -19.11 12.71 5.61
N GLY A 46 -18.32 12.43 6.64
CA GLY A 46 -18.76 12.51 8.04
C GLY A 46 -19.61 11.33 8.54
N SER A 47 -19.97 10.36 7.69
CA SER A 47 -20.75 9.17 8.12
C SER A 47 -19.95 8.12 8.90
N GLY A 48 -18.66 8.35 9.17
CA GLY A 48 -17.82 7.43 9.95
C GLY A 48 -17.10 6.34 9.16
N LYS A 49 -17.10 6.37 7.81
CA LYS A 49 -16.38 5.37 6.97
C LYS A 49 -14.92 5.15 7.39
N THR A 50 -14.16 6.23 7.55
CA THR A 50 -12.74 6.15 7.93
C THR A 50 -12.59 5.55 9.32
N GLY A 51 -13.45 5.93 10.28
CA GLY A 51 -13.47 5.34 11.62
C GLY A 51 -13.74 3.84 11.57
N LEU A 52 -14.72 3.41 10.78
CA LEU A 52 -15.02 1.99 10.57
C LEU A 52 -13.81 1.23 10.02
N CYS A 53 -13.15 1.76 8.98
CA CYS A 53 -11.97 1.12 8.40
C CYS A 53 -10.79 1.08 9.38
N ILE A 54 -10.55 2.15 10.15
CA ILE A 54 -9.52 2.18 11.19
C ILE A 54 -9.81 1.12 12.23
N THR A 55 -11.04 1.04 12.75
CA THR A 55 -11.43 -0.02 13.69
C THR A 55 -11.19 -1.41 13.10
N MET A 56 -11.62 -1.68 11.87
CA MET A 56 -11.35 -2.98 11.23
C MET A 56 -9.86 -3.29 11.09
N LEU A 57 -9.01 -2.29 10.80
CA LEU A 57 -7.56 -2.45 10.71
C LEU A 57 -6.93 -2.72 12.09
N GLU A 58 -7.40 -2.05 13.14
CA GLU A 58 -6.95 -2.30 14.52
C GLU A 58 -7.30 -3.72 14.96
N GLU A 59 -8.52 -4.18 14.68
CA GLU A 59 -8.93 -5.57 14.97
C GLU A 59 -8.13 -6.58 14.14
N ALA A 60 -7.86 -6.28 12.86
CA ALA A 60 -7.02 -7.12 12.01
C ALA A 60 -5.59 -7.24 12.55
N ILE A 61 -5.00 -6.14 13.04
CA ILE A 61 -3.69 -6.15 13.69
C ILE A 61 -3.70 -7.04 14.94
N LEU A 62 -4.73 -6.92 15.78
CA LEU A 62 -4.86 -7.74 16.99
C LEU A 62 -4.99 -9.24 16.66
N ASP A 63 -5.57 -9.58 15.50
CA ASP A 63 -5.66 -10.95 14.98
C ASP A 63 -4.42 -11.37 14.14
N ASN A 64 -3.34 -10.58 14.14
CA ASN A 64 -2.10 -10.80 13.39
C ASN A 64 -2.29 -10.91 11.86
N ILE A 65 -3.25 -10.17 11.32
CA ILE A 65 -3.50 -10.10 9.87
C ILE A 65 -2.73 -8.89 9.31
N PRO A 66 -1.71 -9.09 8.45
CA PRO A 66 -0.97 -8.00 7.84
C PRO A 66 -1.81 -7.30 6.77
N ALA A 67 -1.61 -5.99 6.60
CA ALA A 67 -2.36 -5.20 5.64
C ALA A 67 -1.46 -4.21 4.87
N ILE A 68 -1.69 -4.11 3.56
CA ILE A 68 -1.21 -2.99 2.74
C ILE A 68 -2.39 -2.07 2.48
N ILE A 69 -2.21 -0.79 2.80
CA ILE A 69 -3.25 0.22 2.61
C ILE A 69 -2.79 1.24 1.57
N ILE A 70 -3.63 1.45 0.55
CA ILE A 70 -3.48 2.56 -0.41
C ILE A 70 -4.31 3.72 0.12
N ASP A 71 -3.62 4.74 0.65
CA ASP A 71 -4.27 5.88 1.31
C ASP A 71 -3.97 7.20 0.59
N PRO A 72 -4.76 7.56 -0.44
CA PRO A 72 -4.56 8.82 -1.16
C PRO A 72 -4.94 10.06 -0.33
N LYS A 73 -5.63 9.89 0.81
CA LYS A 73 -6.05 11.00 1.68
C LYS A 73 -5.09 11.25 2.85
N GLY A 74 -4.36 10.21 3.26
CA GLY A 74 -3.47 10.25 4.42
C GLY A 74 -4.19 10.02 5.76
N ASP A 75 -5.49 9.75 5.76
CA ASP A 75 -6.29 9.61 6.99
C ASP A 75 -5.96 8.34 7.79
N ILE A 76 -5.45 7.28 7.14
CA ILE A 76 -5.12 6.00 7.77
C ILE A 76 -3.82 6.10 8.58
N THR A 77 -2.97 7.10 8.29
CA THR A 77 -1.78 7.38 9.11
C THR A 77 -2.11 7.72 10.57
N ASN A 78 -3.37 8.05 10.87
CA ASN A 78 -3.85 8.20 12.25
C ASN A 78 -3.66 6.95 13.12
N LEU A 79 -3.50 5.75 12.54
CA LEU A 79 -3.12 4.54 13.29
C LEU A 79 -1.81 4.71 14.08
N LEU A 80 -0.90 5.58 13.60
CA LEU A 80 0.36 5.88 14.29
C LEU A 80 0.15 6.75 15.54
N LEU A 81 -1.00 7.39 15.70
CA LEU A 81 -1.38 8.19 16.86
C LEU A 81 -1.92 7.32 18.02
N THR A 82 -1.25 6.18 18.25
CA THR A 82 -1.58 5.25 19.34
C THR A 82 -0.71 5.55 20.57
N PHE A 83 -1.34 6.12 21.60
CA PHE A 83 -0.69 6.57 22.85
C PHE A 83 -1.23 5.82 24.09
N PRO A 84 -0.70 4.63 24.42
CA PRO A 84 -1.28 3.77 25.46
C PRO A 84 -1.21 4.33 26.88
N ASP A 85 -0.22 5.19 27.16
CA ASP A 85 -0.02 5.77 28.49
C ASP A 85 -0.78 7.09 28.68
N PHE A 86 -1.43 7.61 27.63
CA PHE A 86 -2.17 8.88 27.64
C PHE A 86 -1.37 10.06 28.20
N LYS A 87 -0.06 10.13 27.91
CA LYS A 87 0.78 11.22 28.39
C LYS A 87 0.50 12.47 27.55
N PRO A 88 0.25 13.64 28.16
CA PRO A 88 0.01 14.89 27.41
C PRO A 88 1.10 15.20 26.38
N SER A 89 2.37 14.87 26.69
CA SER A 89 3.51 15.05 25.80
C SER A 89 3.43 14.28 24.49
N ASP A 90 2.69 13.17 24.45
CA ASP A 90 2.51 12.39 23.21
C ASP A 90 1.51 13.08 22.26
N PHE A 91 0.58 13.86 22.81
CA PHE A 91 -0.45 14.61 22.07
C PHE A 91 0.03 16.00 21.64
N GLU A 92 0.86 16.65 22.46
CA GLU A 92 1.32 18.03 22.28
C GLU A 92 1.84 18.35 20.86
N PRO A 93 2.66 17.49 20.19
CA PRO A 93 3.15 17.77 18.83
C PRO A 93 2.06 17.83 17.77
N TRP A 94 0.90 17.23 18.04
CA TRP A 94 -0.22 17.09 17.11
C TRP A 94 -1.34 18.10 17.38
N ILE A 95 -1.21 18.89 18.45
CA ILE A 95 -2.17 19.93 18.79
C ILE A 95 -2.04 21.11 17.81
N ASN A 96 -3.17 21.53 17.27
CA ASN A 96 -3.28 22.80 16.58
C ASN A 96 -3.34 23.97 17.60
N PRO A 97 -2.38 24.91 17.59
CA PRO A 97 -2.37 26.04 18.53
C PRO A 97 -3.62 26.93 18.47
N ASP A 98 -4.28 27.01 17.31
CA ASP A 98 -5.51 27.79 17.18
C ASP A 98 -6.71 27.14 17.89
N ASP A 99 -6.77 25.81 17.94
CA ASP A 99 -7.82 25.09 18.67
C ASP A 99 -7.62 25.21 20.19
N ALA A 100 -6.37 25.14 20.66
CA ALA A 100 -6.03 25.45 22.05
C ALA A 100 -6.48 26.88 22.42
N ARG A 101 -6.18 27.87 21.57
CA ARG A 101 -6.59 29.27 21.79
C ARG A 101 -8.11 29.42 21.85
N ARG A 102 -8.85 28.74 20.97
CA ARG A 102 -10.33 28.75 20.97
C ARG A 102 -10.92 28.14 22.23
N ALA A 103 -10.28 27.12 22.78
CA ALA A 103 -10.63 26.53 24.06
C ALA A 103 -10.21 27.38 25.28
N GLY A 104 -9.48 28.50 25.06
CA GLY A 104 -8.97 29.36 26.13
C GLY A 104 -7.78 28.75 26.88
N LEU A 105 -7.08 27.79 26.28
CA LEU A 105 -5.98 27.03 26.86
C LEU A 105 -4.68 27.30 26.08
N ASP A 106 -3.53 27.07 26.71
CA ASP A 106 -2.27 26.95 25.99
C ASP A 106 -2.08 25.54 25.43
N THR A 107 -1.09 25.35 24.55
CA THR A 107 -0.86 24.06 23.89
C THR A 107 -0.66 22.90 24.88
N PRO A 108 0.17 23.02 25.94
CA PRO A 108 0.36 21.94 26.91
C PRO A 108 -0.92 21.61 27.70
N ALA A 109 -1.68 22.62 28.16
CA ALA A 109 -2.93 22.37 28.88
C ALA A 109 -3.99 21.74 27.98
N TYR A 110 -4.08 22.17 26.72
CA TYR A 110 -5.00 21.56 25.76
C TYR A 110 -4.61 20.13 25.39
N ALA A 111 -3.31 19.83 25.26
CA ALA A 111 -2.82 18.47 25.07
C ALA A 111 -3.21 17.55 26.24
N ALA A 112 -3.17 18.05 27.49
CA ALA A 112 -3.61 17.30 28.66
C ALA A 112 -5.12 17.05 28.66
N ASP A 113 -5.92 18.03 28.25
CA ASP A 113 -7.37 17.88 28.09
C ASP A 113 -7.71 16.83 27.02
N VAL A 114 -7.07 16.91 25.84
CA VAL A 114 -7.25 15.91 24.76
C VAL A 114 -6.85 14.50 25.21
N ALA A 115 -5.73 14.36 25.93
CA ALA A 115 -5.30 13.07 26.47
C ALA A 115 -6.32 12.46 27.43
N ALA A 116 -6.92 13.29 28.30
CA ALA A 116 -7.99 12.88 29.21
C ALA A 116 -9.27 12.46 28.45
N GLN A 117 -9.69 13.25 27.46
CA GLN A 117 -10.84 12.94 26.61
C GLN A 117 -10.68 11.61 25.87
N TRP A 118 -9.49 11.34 25.32
CA TRP A 118 -9.17 10.07 24.68
C TRP A 118 -9.25 8.89 25.66
N LYS A 119 -8.66 9.04 26.84
CA LYS A 119 -8.70 8.02 27.88
C LYS A 119 -10.13 7.69 28.30
N ASP A 120 -10.95 8.71 28.54
CA ASP A 120 -12.35 8.53 28.95
C ASP A 120 -13.19 7.94 27.81
N GLY A 121 -12.99 8.42 26.58
CA GLY A 121 -13.64 7.87 25.39
C GLY A 121 -13.38 6.38 25.21
N LEU A 122 -12.12 5.96 25.26
CA LEU A 122 -11.75 4.55 25.10
C LEU A 122 -12.24 3.68 26.27
N ASN A 123 -12.14 4.19 27.51
CA ASN A 123 -12.70 3.50 28.67
C ASN A 123 -14.21 3.27 28.56
N ASN A 124 -14.96 4.24 28.00
CA ASN A 124 -16.41 4.10 27.78
C ASN A 124 -16.75 2.99 26.78
N TRP A 125 -15.82 2.61 25.90
CA TRP A 125 -15.93 1.47 24.98
C TRP A 125 -15.36 0.17 25.56
N GLY A 126 -14.77 0.21 26.76
CA GLY A 126 -14.10 -0.94 27.38
C GLY A 126 -12.68 -1.18 26.86
N ILE A 127 -12.11 -0.21 26.13
CA ILE A 127 -10.74 -0.27 25.62
C ILE A 127 -9.80 0.26 26.69
N VAL A 128 -8.92 -0.60 27.19
CA VAL A 128 -7.98 -0.32 28.28
C VAL A 128 -6.55 -0.07 27.75
N PRO A 129 -5.68 0.64 28.50
CA PRO A 129 -4.29 0.88 28.12
C PRO A 129 -3.53 -0.36 27.62
N ASP A 130 -3.71 -1.51 28.27
CA ASP A 130 -3.01 -2.74 27.90
C ASP A 130 -3.37 -3.25 26.50
N ARG A 131 -4.62 -3.04 26.06
CA ARG A 131 -5.04 -3.36 24.69
C ARG A 131 -4.31 -2.49 23.66
N LEU A 132 -4.17 -1.20 23.94
CA LEU A 132 -3.42 -0.28 23.08
C LEU A 132 -1.93 -0.62 23.04
N ARG A 133 -1.35 -1.05 24.17
CA ARG A 133 0.04 -1.56 24.21
C ARG A 133 0.18 -2.80 23.35
N TRP A 134 -0.80 -3.72 23.43
CA TRP A 134 -0.80 -4.93 22.63
C TRP A 134 -0.86 -4.61 21.13
N LEU A 135 -1.83 -3.78 20.71
CA LEU A 135 -1.96 -3.27 19.34
C LEU A 135 -0.63 -2.68 18.81
N LYS A 136 0.00 -1.81 19.61
CA LYS A 136 1.28 -1.17 19.25
C LYS A 136 2.46 -2.13 19.20
N SER A 137 2.42 -3.23 19.96
CA SER A 137 3.51 -4.22 20.02
C SER A 137 3.47 -5.25 18.91
N ILE A 138 2.28 -5.57 18.37
CA ILE A 138 2.11 -6.55 17.28
C ILE A 138 2.49 -5.92 15.94
N ALA A 139 1.99 -4.72 15.65
CA ALA A 139 2.17 -4.09 14.36
C ALA A 139 3.45 -3.26 14.26
N LYS A 140 4.18 -3.46 13.16
CA LYS A 140 5.14 -2.49 12.64
C LYS A 140 4.43 -1.65 11.58
N TYR A 141 4.27 -0.36 11.84
CA TYR A 141 3.72 0.59 10.87
C TYR A 141 4.84 1.12 9.98
N SER A 142 4.69 0.95 8.67
CA SER A 142 5.61 1.46 7.64
C SER A 142 4.84 2.40 6.71
N ILE A 143 5.24 3.67 6.64
CA ILE A 143 4.65 4.64 5.70
C ILE A 143 5.52 4.67 4.46
N TYR A 144 5.03 4.07 3.38
CA TYR A 144 5.69 4.06 2.10
C TYR A 144 5.23 5.23 1.23
N THR A 145 6.18 5.93 0.61
CA THR A 145 5.91 7.12 -0.22
C THR A 145 6.52 6.95 -1.62
N PRO A 146 5.93 6.15 -2.52
CA PRO A 146 6.42 6.02 -3.89
C PRO A 146 6.54 7.39 -4.57
N GLY A 147 7.72 7.72 -5.10
CA GLY A 147 7.99 9.01 -5.74
C GLY A 147 8.32 10.17 -4.79
N SER A 148 8.40 9.94 -3.47
CA SER A 148 8.80 10.94 -2.47
C SER A 148 9.71 10.33 -1.41
N ASP A 149 10.57 11.15 -0.83
CA ASP A 149 11.47 10.83 0.29
C ASP A 149 10.91 11.24 1.66
N ALA A 150 9.63 11.64 1.73
CA ALA A 150 8.98 12.06 2.98
C ALA A 150 8.75 10.90 3.97
N GLY A 151 8.64 9.67 3.47
CA GLY A 151 8.54 8.44 4.25
C GLY A 151 9.57 7.41 3.78
N LEU A 152 9.20 6.13 3.79
CA LEU A 152 10.02 5.06 3.22
C LEU A 152 9.87 5.07 1.69
N PRO A 153 10.93 5.34 0.92
CA PRO A 153 10.86 5.30 -0.52
C PRO A 153 10.68 3.86 -1.01
N ILE A 154 9.87 3.68 -2.06
CA ILE A 154 9.71 2.41 -2.77
C ILE A 154 10.34 2.54 -4.16
N SER A 155 11.21 1.59 -4.48
CA SER A 155 11.74 1.42 -5.82
C SER A 155 10.83 0.50 -6.64
N ILE A 156 10.18 1.07 -7.65
CA ILE A 156 9.38 0.27 -8.61
C ILE A 156 10.29 -0.54 -9.54
N LEU A 157 11.50 -0.03 -9.80
CA LEU A 157 12.42 -0.60 -10.80
C LEU A 157 13.42 -1.60 -10.23
N ALA A 158 13.54 -1.71 -8.90
CA ALA A 158 14.34 -2.77 -8.28
C ALA A 158 13.76 -4.18 -8.50
N SER A 159 12.51 -4.29 -8.97
CA SER A 159 11.77 -5.56 -9.11
C SER A 159 11.64 -6.06 -10.57
N LEU A 160 12.65 -5.83 -11.41
CA LEU A 160 12.71 -6.38 -12.78
C LEU A 160 13.41 -7.77 -12.85
N ALA A 161 13.74 -8.32 -11.67
CA ALA A 161 14.39 -9.62 -11.53
C ALA A 161 13.50 -10.78 -12.01
N ALA A 162 14.14 -11.84 -12.51
CA ALA A 162 13.44 -13.05 -12.87
C ALA A 162 12.81 -13.70 -11.61
N PRO A 163 11.59 -14.26 -11.71
CA PRO A 163 10.92 -14.97 -10.62
C PRO A 163 11.79 -16.10 -10.05
N LYS A 164 11.88 -16.17 -8.71
CA LYS A 164 12.69 -17.19 -8.01
C LYS A 164 12.14 -18.61 -8.21
N GLU A 165 10.83 -18.72 -8.41
CA GLU A 165 10.12 -19.97 -8.66
C GLU A 165 10.44 -20.55 -10.05
N GLY A 166 11.12 -19.78 -10.90
CA GLY A 166 11.48 -20.16 -12.25
C GLY A 166 10.31 -20.05 -13.24
N TRP A 167 10.63 -20.32 -14.51
CA TRP A 167 9.68 -20.18 -15.61
C TRP A 167 8.77 -21.41 -15.79
N VAL A 168 9.36 -22.59 -15.76
CA VAL A 168 8.68 -23.86 -16.07
C VAL A 168 7.62 -24.17 -15.01
N GLY A 169 6.37 -24.33 -15.44
CA GLY A 169 5.22 -24.58 -14.57
C GLY A 169 4.57 -23.33 -13.97
N ASN A 170 5.15 -22.15 -14.20
CA ASN A 170 4.64 -20.85 -13.72
C ASN A 170 4.40 -19.87 -14.88
N GLU A 171 4.29 -20.35 -16.11
CA GLU A 171 4.32 -19.52 -17.33
C GLU A 171 3.16 -18.50 -17.35
N GLU A 172 1.96 -18.90 -16.95
CA GLU A 172 0.78 -18.03 -16.92
C GLU A 172 0.94 -16.90 -15.90
N VAL A 173 1.30 -17.24 -14.66
CA VAL A 173 1.53 -16.27 -13.58
C VAL A 173 2.67 -15.31 -13.94
N ASN A 174 3.76 -15.82 -14.53
CA ASN A 174 4.89 -15.00 -14.92
C ASN A 174 4.53 -14.05 -16.07
N ARG A 175 3.72 -14.49 -17.05
CA ARG A 175 3.24 -13.61 -18.12
C ARG A 175 2.30 -12.53 -17.60
N GLU A 176 1.45 -12.84 -16.63
CA GLU A 176 0.60 -11.83 -15.97
C GLU A 176 1.45 -10.79 -15.23
N LYS A 177 2.46 -11.23 -14.48
CA LYS A 177 3.46 -10.33 -13.84
C LYS A 177 4.17 -9.44 -14.86
N ILE A 178 4.65 -10.02 -15.96
CA ILE A 178 5.29 -9.27 -17.05
C ILE A 178 4.33 -8.22 -17.61
N SER A 179 3.08 -8.60 -17.90
CA SER A 179 2.08 -7.68 -18.43
C SER A 179 1.84 -6.48 -17.52
N GLY A 180 1.76 -6.71 -16.19
CA GLY A 180 1.62 -5.66 -15.18
C GLY A 180 2.84 -4.73 -15.13
N ILE A 181 4.06 -5.30 -15.07
CA ILE A 181 5.32 -4.54 -15.04
C ILE A 181 5.46 -3.66 -16.28
N VAL A 182 5.23 -4.22 -17.46
CA VAL A 182 5.38 -3.50 -18.73
C VAL A 182 4.33 -2.39 -18.87
N THR A 183 3.09 -2.64 -18.44
CA THR A 183 2.04 -1.61 -18.40
C THR A 183 2.43 -0.46 -17.46
N ALA A 184 2.92 -0.77 -16.26
CA ALA A 184 3.37 0.23 -15.30
C ALA A 184 4.56 1.04 -15.84
N LEU A 185 5.55 0.37 -16.45
CA LEU A 185 6.72 1.02 -17.05
C LEU A 185 6.34 1.99 -18.17
N LEU A 186 5.43 1.58 -19.05
CA LEU A 186 4.96 2.42 -20.16
C LEU A 186 4.07 3.58 -19.66
N ALA A 187 3.27 3.36 -18.61
CA ALA A 187 2.51 4.42 -17.96
C ALA A 187 3.42 5.50 -17.35
N LEU A 188 4.57 5.12 -16.79
CA LEU A 188 5.55 6.08 -16.24
C LEU A 188 6.10 7.04 -17.31
N ILE A 189 6.29 6.59 -18.56
CA ILE A 189 6.69 7.46 -19.70
C ILE A 189 5.51 8.22 -20.32
N GLY A 190 4.33 8.16 -19.70
CA GLY A 190 3.13 8.84 -20.18
C GLY A 190 2.43 8.13 -21.33
N MET A 191 2.74 6.85 -21.60
CA MET A 191 2.01 6.05 -22.58
C MET A 191 0.86 5.28 -21.94
N ASN A 192 -0.33 5.41 -22.50
CA ASN A 192 -1.46 4.56 -22.16
C ASN A 192 -1.59 3.45 -23.20
N VAL A 193 -1.06 2.27 -22.89
CA VAL A 193 -1.00 1.12 -23.79
C VAL A 193 -1.97 0.02 -23.39
N GLN A 194 -2.47 -0.72 -24.39
CA GLN A 194 -3.24 -1.94 -24.21
C GLN A 194 -2.33 -3.16 -24.37
N PRO A 195 -2.29 -4.07 -23.38
CA PRO A 195 -1.60 -5.34 -23.51
C PRO A 195 -2.02 -6.08 -24.78
N ILE A 196 -1.07 -6.81 -25.39
CA ILE A 196 -1.26 -7.62 -26.62
C ILE A 196 -1.47 -6.80 -27.90
N LYS A 197 -2.04 -5.58 -27.83
CA LYS A 197 -2.36 -4.78 -29.02
C LYS A 197 -1.26 -3.83 -29.43
N ASP A 198 -0.72 -3.08 -28.47
CA ASP A 198 0.25 -2.03 -28.77
C ASP A 198 1.66 -2.61 -28.88
N LYS A 199 2.39 -2.16 -29.91
CA LYS A 199 3.65 -2.79 -30.31
C LYS A 199 4.74 -2.61 -29.26
N GLU A 200 4.70 -1.47 -28.57
CA GLU A 200 5.56 -1.08 -27.47
C GLU A 200 5.40 -2.04 -26.29
N HIS A 201 4.16 -2.40 -25.95
CA HIS A 201 3.88 -3.36 -24.88
C HIS A 201 4.36 -4.76 -25.25
N VAL A 202 4.04 -5.20 -26.47
CA VAL A 202 4.37 -6.55 -26.93
C VAL A 202 5.87 -6.78 -27.05
N ILE A 203 6.64 -5.82 -27.59
CA ILE A 203 8.10 -5.98 -27.74
C ILE A 203 8.79 -6.07 -26.38
N ILE A 204 8.42 -5.19 -25.43
CA ILE A 204 8.99 -5.19 -24.08
C ILE A 204 8.59 -6.46 -23.34
N SER A 205 7.33 -6.91 -23.44
CA SER A 205 6.88 -8.15 -22.81
C SER A 205 7.67 -9.37 -23.30
N ASN A 206 7.98 -9.44 -24.60
CA ASN A 206 8.80 -10.51 -25.16
C ASN A 206 10.27 -10.43 -24.71
N ILE A 207 10.81 -9.22 -24.49
CA ILE A 207 12.14 -9.04 -23.88
C ILE A 207 12.15 -9.60 -22.46
N PHE A 208 11.15 -9.29 -21.64
CA PHE A 208 11.03 -9.88 -20.30
C PHE A 208 10.92 -11.39 -20.34
N GLU A 209 9.98 -11.94 -21.13
CA GLU A 209 9.79 -13.39 -21.26
C GLU A 209 11.06 -14.09 -21.74
N TYR A 210 11.78 -13.51 -22.72
CA TYR A 210 13.06 -14.05 -23.19
C TYR A 210 14.09 -14.20 -22.06
N ASN A 211 14.25 -13.17 -21.23
CA ASN A 211 15.26 -13.18 -20.17
C ASN A 211 14.81 -14.03 -18.97
N TRP A 212 13.56 -13.87 -18.53
CA TRP A 212 13.00 -14.60 -17.39
C TRP A 212 12.90 -16.11 -17.65
N ALA A 213 12.57 -16.53 -18.88
CA ALA A 213 12.60 -17.95 -19.25
C ALA A 213 13.98 -18.60 -19.11
N ARG A 214 15.05 -17.79 -19.08
CA ARG A 214 16.45 -18.20 -18.91
C ARG A 214 16.98 -17.92 -17.50
N GLY A 215 16.15 -17.44 -16.59
CA GLY A 215 16.56 -17.03 -15.24
C GLY A 215 17.47 -15.80 -15.21
N ILE A 216 17.43 -14.97 -16.26
CA ILE A 216 18.24 -13.76 -16.38
C ILE A 216 17.44 -12.58 -15.80
N ASN A 217 18.00 -11.93 -14.78
CA ASN A 217 17.48 -10.69 -14.24
C ASN A 217 17.67 -9.55 -15.25
N LEU A 218 16.69 -8.64 -15.31
CA LEU A 218 16.82 -7.42 -16.08
C LEU A 218 17.01 -6.23 -15.15
N SER A 219 17.83 -5.27 -15.57
CA SER A 219 17.78 -3.88 -15.12
C SER A 219 17.00 -3.03 -16.13
N LEU A 220 16.67 -1.79 -15.77
CA LEU A 220 16.06 -0.87 -16.74
C LEU A 220 17.03 -0.53 -17.89
N GLU A 221 18.33 -0.50 -17.62
CA GLU A 221 19.36 -0.34 -18.66
C GLU A 221 19.31 -1.49 -19.67
N ASP A 222 19.20 -2.73 -19.18
CA ASP A 222 19.06 -3.91 -20.05
C ASP A 222 17.80 -3.82 -20.91
N VAL A 223 16.67 -3.38 -20.34
CA VAL A 223 15.43 -3.19 -21.10
C VAL A 223 15.63 -2.13 -22.18
N ILE A 224 16.24 -0.98 -21.88
CA ILE A 224 16.50 0.09 -22.85
C ILE A 224 17.39 -0.43 -23.99
N MET A 225 18.47 -1.14 -23.69
CA MET A 225 19.37 -1.71 -24.68
C MET A 225 18.68 -2.77 -25.54
N GLN A 226 17.92 -3.67 -24.91
CA GLN A 226 17.23 -4.76 -25.62
C GLN A 226 16.01 -4.26 -26.41
N VAL A 227 15.41 -3.12 -26.08
CA VAL A 227 14.42 -2.49 -26.96
C VAL A 227 15.09 -2.02 -28.25
N GLN A 228 16.28 -1.41 -28.18
CA GLN A 228 17.02 -1.00 -29.38
C GLN A 228 17.45 -2.21 -30.21
N GLN A 229 18.00 -3.22 -29.54
CA GLN A 229 18.50 -4.46 -30.14
C GLN A 229 17.88 -5.69 -29.45
N PRO A 230 16.67 -6.11 -29.87
CA PRO A 230 16.01 -7.26 -29.27
C PRO A 230 16.84 -8.54 -29.39
N PRO A 231 16.86 -9.40 -28.36
CA PRO A 231 17.63 -10.64 -28.36
C PRO A 231 17.00 -11.74 -29.25
N PHE A 232 16.05 -11.36 -30.10
CA PHE A 232 15.33 -12.23 -31.03
C PHE A 232 15.13 -11.51 -32.36
N THR A 233 15.16 -12.27 -33.46
CA THR A 233 15.02 -11.72 -34.82
C THR A 233 13.58 -11.70 -35.33
N LYS A 234 12.67 -12.43 -34.66
CA LYS A 234 11.26 -12.55 -35.03
C LYS A 234 10.35 -12.32 -33.83
N LEU A 235 9.18 -11.74 -34.09
CA LEU A 235 8.10 -11.62 -33.13
C LEU A 235 6.83 -12.18 -33.78
N GLY A 236 6.35 -13.31 -33.26
CA GLY A 236 5.34 -14.12 -33.93
C GLY A 236 5.86 -14.62 -35.29
N VAL A 237 5.13 -14.31 -36.37
CA VAL A 237 5.48 -14.71 -37.74
C VAL A 237 6.31 -13.66 -38.50
N LEU A 238 6.50 -12.47 -37.93
CA LEU A 238 7.15 -11.34 -38.60
C LEU A 238 8.60 -11.18 -38.12
N ASP A 239 9.47 -10.72 -39.01
CA ASP A 239 10.79 -10.22 -38.63
C ASP A 239 10.64 -8.94 -37.79
N ILE A 240 11.56 -8.73 -36.85
CA ILE A 240 11.45 -7.65 -35.86
C ILE A 240 11.39 -6.26 -36.51
N ASP A 241 12.15 -6.04 -37.58
CA ASP A 241 12.16 -4.78 -38.33
C ASP A 241 10.86 -4.53 -39.11
N ALA A 242 10.19 -5.60 -39.54
CA ALA A 242 8.87 -5.51 -40.15
C ALA A 242 7.78 -5.24 -39.11
N TYR A 243 7.93 -5.77 -37.89
CA TYR A 243 7.01 -5.53 -36.79
C TYR A 243 7.10 -4.10 -36.26
N MET A 244 8.30 -3.66 -35.88
CA MET A 244 8.61 -2.32 -35.38
C MET A 244 9.96 -1.89 -35.94
N SER A 245 9.98 -0.83 -36.76
CA SER A 245 11.22 -0.37 -37.40
C SER A 245 12.29 0.01 -36.37
N GLU A 246 13.56 -0.08 -36.76
CA GLU A 246 14.69 0.32 -35.91
C GLU A 246 14.55 1.76 -35.39
N LYS A 247 14.06 2.68 -36.24
CA LYS A 247 13.77 4.07 -35.83
C LYS A 247 12.71 4.16 -34.73
N ALA A 248 11.66 3.34 -34.80
CA ALA A 248 10.61 3.32 -33.79
C ALA A 248 11.12 2.70 -32.47
N ARG A 249 11.91 1.61 -32.55
CA ARG A 249 12.58 1.01 -31.39
C ARG A 249 13.52 1.99 -30.70
N TYR A 250 14.34 2.71 -31.46
CA TYR A 250 15.24 3.73 -30.93
C TYR A 250 14.46 4.85 -30.22
N LYS A 251 13.34 5.31 -30.81
CA LYS A 251 12.47 6.30 -30.18
C LYS A 251 11.92 5.81 -28.83
N LEU A 252 11.40 4.58 -28.78
CA LEU A 252 10.89 3.99 -27.54
C LEU A 252 11.98 3.88 -26.46
N ALA A 253 13.18 3.43 -26.85
CA ALA A 253 14.32 3.35 -25.93
C ALA A 253 14.76 4.73 -25.40
N MET A 254 14.71 5.77 -26.24
CA MET A 254 14.98 7.14 -25.81
C MET A 254 13.93 7.65 -24.80
N GLU A 255 12.66 7.35 -25.02
CA GLU A 255 11.59 7.73 -24.07
C GLU A 255 11.75 7.01 -22.72
N LEU A 256 12.12 5.73 -22.72
CA LEU A 256 12.49 5.00 -21.50
C LEU A 256 13.73 5.59 -20.81
N ASN A 257 14.75 5.99 -21.57
CA ASN A 257 15.97 6.59 -21.03
C ASN A 257 15.73 7.97 -20.38
N ASN A 258 14.84 8.77 -20.96
CA ASN A 258 14.53 10.10 -20.42
C ASN A 258 14.01 10.03 -18.97
N ILE A 259 13.34 8.95 -18.60
CA ILE A 259 12.92 8.70 -17.22
C ILE A 259 14.10 8.48 -16.29
N VAL A 260 15.06 7.64 -16.67
CA VAL A 260 16.25 7.37 -15.86
C VAL A 260 17.05 8.65 -15.63
N ALA A 261 17.11 9.51 -16.64
CA ALA A 261 17.81 10.78 -16.59
C ALA A 261 17.03 11.88 -15.84
N ALA A 262 15.73 11.72 -15.58
CA ALA A 262 14.91 12.74 -14.94
C ALA A 262 15.23 12.84 -13.43
N PRO A 263 15.60 14.01 -12.89
CA PRO A 263 15.89 14.16 -11.46
C PRO A 263 14.71 13.80 -10.56
N SER A 264 13.49 14.13 -10.99
CA SER A 264 12.25 13.77 -10.29
C SER A 264 11.99 12.26 -10.21
N PHE A 265 12.72 11.47 -10.99
CA PHE A 265 12.55 10.03 -11.04
C PHE A 265 13.53 9.27 -10.11
N GLN A 266 14.52 9.97 -9.53
CA GLN A 266 15.44 9.36 -8.56
C GLN A 266 14.71 8.76 -7.36
N SER A 267 13.62 9.39 -6.91
CA SER A 267 12.77 8.89 -5.81
C SER A 267 11.99 7.62 -6.15
N TRP A 268 11.90 7.24 -7.42
CA TRP A 268 11.25 6.00 -7.88
C TRP A 268 12.23 4.85 -8.12
N ILE A 269 13.53 5.15 -8.18
CA ILE A 269 14.61 4.17 -8.36
C ILE A 269 15.21 3.77 -7.01
N GLN A 270 15.22 4.70 -6.04
CA GLN A 270 15.78 4.47 -4.71
C GLN A 270 14.73 3.91 -3.74
N GLY A 271 15.19 3.14 -2.75
CA GLY A 271 14.34 2.64 -1.67
C GLY A 271 14.14 1.13 -1.68
N GLU A 272 13.18 0.69 -0.87
CA GLU A 272 12.83 -0.73 -0.73
C GLU A 272 12.21 -1.24 -2.03
N PRO A 273 12.63 -2.41 -2.56
CA PRO A 273 11.96 -3.00 -3.71
C PRO A 273 10.48 -3.22 -3.44
N LEU A 274 9.63 -3.04 -4.47
CA LEU A 274 8.22 -3.42 -4.40
C LEU A 274 8.06 -4.96 -4.36
N ASP A 275 8.37 -5.54 -3.21
CA ASP A 275 8.21 -6.96 -2.88
C ASP A 275 7.12 -7.10 -1.81
N ILE A 276 5.92 -7.49 -2.23
CA ILE A 276 4.74 -7.57 -1.37
C ILE A 276 4.97 -8.46 -0.13
N GLN A 277 5.81 -9.50 -0.24
CA GLN A 277 6.11 -10.36 0.90
C GLN A 277 6.89 -9.59 1.98
N ASN A 278 7.91 -8.83 1.59
CA ASN A 278 8.71 -8.04 2.53
C ASN A 278 7.95 -6.82 3.07
N LEU A 279 7.00 -6.28 2.30
CA LEU A 279 6.15 -5.18 2.74
C LEU A 279 5.10 -5.62 3.76
N LEU A 280 4.60 -6.86 3.67
CA LEU A 280 3.58 -7.40 4.59
C LEU A 280 4.18 -8.02 5.85
N TYR A 281 5.33 -8.70 5.74
CA TYR A 281 5.87 -9.54 6.80
C TYR A 281 7.23 -9.05 7.28
N GLN A 282 7.50 -9.24 8.57
CA GLN A 282 8.81 -8.96 9.13
C GLN A 282 9.77 -10.12 8.80
N PRO A 283 11.10 -9.94 8.90
CA PRO A 283 12.05 -11.02 8.59
C PRO A 283 11.87 -12.30 9.43
N ASN A 284 11.20 -12.23 10.58
CA ASN A 284 10.86 -13.36 11.44
C ASN A 284 9.55 -14.07 11.07
N GLY A 285 8.86 -13.65 10.01
CA GLY A 285 7.54 -14.13 9.61
C GLY A 285 6.45 -13.24 10.19
#